data_AF-A0A257X7V7-F1
#
_entry.id   AF-A0A257X7V7-F1
#
_cell.length_a   1.000
_cell.length_b   1.000
_cell.length_c   1.000
_cell.angle_alpha   90.00
_cell.angle_beta   90.00
_cell.angle_gamma   90.00
#
_symmetry.space_group_name_H-M   'P 1'
#
loop_
_entity.id
_entity.type
_entity.pdbx_description
1 polymer ?
#
loop_
_entity_poly.entity_id
_entity_poly.type
_entity_poly.pdbx_seq_one_letter_code
_entity_poly.pdbx_strand_id
1 'polypeptide(L)'
;MVVPPEIAAAAVESARDLTIAAWKAKEIGKLSIPVGILSGVISGWLYNRYSNIKLPEYLAFFGGRRFVPIVAGLAGVVLALLFGFFWTYLEAGVDGLSGLVIASGDVGLFVYGLLNRLLIVTGLHHILNNVVWFILGDFNGATGDLNRFAAGDPTAGAFMSGFFPVMMFGLPAACLAMLHTARPERRKAVGGMLGSLALTSFLTGVTEPIEFSFMFLAPVLYAVHALLTGLSMVIMNLLDVKLGFGFSAGLFDYVLNFNKATRPLMLIPVGLVYGAIYYGVFRWVIIRFDLKTPGREPDDAIAAPVARSAGGRGEDFLIALGGAANLASVDACTTRLRLIITGEGSVDEPRLKALGVRGVVRPSERALQVVLGPIADQVASEIRAAMGGAGARTASPTPVAATPAVTGDKAQAERLVAALGGSRNIETLGSCTSRLRVVVLDPLAVDETALKSLGARGVARIGERTIHVVLGPQADALAEAIRLLPA
;
A
#
# COMPACT_ATOMS: atom_id res chain seq x y z
N MET A 1 -6.84 -10.33 32.77
CA MET A 1 -6.07 -11.55 32.43
C MET A 1 -5.67 -12.26 33.70
N VAL A 2 -6.21 -13.46 33.90
CA VAL A 2 -5.83 -14.33 35.01
C VAL A 2 -4.59 -15.10 34.56
N VAL A 3 -3.49 -15.01 35.32
CA VAL A 3 -2.26 -15.76 35.01
C VAL A 3 -2.45 -17.21 35.46
N PRO A 4 -2.14 -18.21 34.62
CA PRO A 4 -2.19 -19.61 35.03
C PRO A 4 -1.33 -19.86 36.28
N PRO A 5 -1.82 -20.61 37.28
CA PRO A 5 -1.10 -20.84 38.53
C PRO A 5 0.25 -21.53 38.31
N GLU A 6 0.39 -22.31 37.24
CA GLU A 6 1.60 -23.02 36.85
C GLU A 6 2.74 -22.06 36.44
N ILE A 7 2.43 -20.94 35.80
CA ILE A 7 3.41 -19.92 35.40
C ILE A 7 3.87 -19.10 36.60
N ALA A 8 2.97 -18.86 37.56
CA ALA A 8 3.33 -18.22 38.82
C ALA A 8 4.15 -19.16 39.74
N ALA A 9 3.96 -20.47 39.62
CA ALA A 9 4.68 -21.49 40.39
C ALA A 9 6.04 -21.89 39.81
N ALA A 10 6.23 -21.78 38.49
CA ALA A 10 7.49 -22.09 37.80
C ALA A 10 8.57 -21.00 37.94
N ALA A 11 8.21 -19.81 38.42
CA ALA A 11 9.14 -18.71 38.61
C ALA A 11 9.85 -18.81 39.97
N VAL A 12 11.17 -18.64 39.97
CA VAL A 12 11.94 -18.41 41.21
C VAL A 12 11.32 -17.21 41.93
N GLU A 13 11.19 -17.27 43.27
CA GLU A 13 10.46 -16.28 44.07
C GLU A 13 10.90 -14.82 43.80
N SER A 14 12.18 -14.60 43.50
CA SER A 14 12.77 -13.30 43.13
C SER A 14 12.39 -12.79 41.73
N ALA A 15 11.92 -13.65 40.83
CA ALA A 15 11.57 -13.33 39.45
C ALA A 15 10.06 -13.44 39.16
N ARG A 16 9.24 -13.88 40.13
CA ARG A 16 7.81 -14.15 39.95
C ARG A 16 7.04 -12.97 39.36
N ASP A 17 7.26 -11.77 39.89
CA ASP A 17 6.57 -10.56 39.40
C ASP A 17 7.01 -10.18 37.99
N LEU A 18 8.30 -10.41 37.66
CA LEU A 18 8.84 -10.19 36.33
C LEU A 18 8.26 -11.20 35.33
N THR A 19 8.14 -12.47 35.71
CA THR A 19 7.54 -13.55 34.90
C THR A 19 6.05 -13.28 34.67
N ILE A 20 5.32 -12.86 35.70
CA ILE A 20 3.91 -12.46 35.60
C ILE A 20 3.75 -11.25 34.68
N ALA A 21 4.61 -10.23 34.80
CA ALA A 21 4.57 -9.05 33.95
C ALA A 21 4.91 -9.38 32.49
N ALA A 22 5.93 -10.19 32.25
CA ALA A 22 6.33 -10.65 30.93
C ALA A 22 5.24 -11.50 30.26
N TRP A 23 4.58 -12.39 31.01
CA TRP A 23 3.46 -13.17 30.52
C TRP A 23 2.27 -12.29 30.14
N LYS A 24 1.90 -11.32 30.99
CA LYS A 24 0.82 -10.36 30.67
C LYS A 24 1.16 -9.53 29.45
N ALA A 25 2.39 -9.04 29.33
CA ALA A 25 2.83 -8.26 28.17
C ALA A 25 2.78 -9.10 26.87
N LYS A 26 3.19 -10.37 26.94
CA LYS A 26 3.11 -11.33 25.84
C LYS A 26 1.66 -11.55 25.38
N GLU A 27 0.75 -11.79 26.33
CA GLU A 27 -0.67 -12.00 26.03
C GLU A 27 -1.36 -10.75 25.47
N ILE A 28 -1.01 -9.57 25.97
CA ILE A 28 -1.45 -8.29 25.38
C ILE A 28 -0.90 -8.12 23.95
N GLY A 29 0.31 -8.59 23.69
CA GLY A 29 0.90 -8.63 22.36
C GLY A 29 0.05 -9.42 21.36
N LYS A 30 -0.39 -10.63 21.72
CA LYS A 30 -1.27 -11.48 20.90
C LYS A 30 -2.63 -10.82 20.59
N LEU A 31 -3.17 -10.06 21.54
CA LEU A 31 -4.43 -9.31 21.40
C LEU A 31 -4.35 -8.14 20.42
N SER A 32 -3.17 -7.53 20.29
CA SER A 32 -3.01 -6.21 19.66
C SER A 32 -3.51 -6.16 18.20
N ILE A 33 -3.22 -7.19 17.41
CA ILE A 33 -3.58 -7.24 15.99
C ILE A 33 -5.08 -7.51 15.79
N PRO A 34 -5.69 -8.57 16.36
CA PRO A 34 -7.13 -8.80 16.23
C PRO A 34 -7.99 -7.65 16.76
N VAL A 35 -7.64 -7.11 17.95
CA VAL A 35 -8.35 -5.98 18.54
C VAL A 35 -8.18 -4.72 17.68
N GLY A 36 -7.00 -4.50 17.10
CA GLY A 36 -6.74 -3.40 16.16
C GLY A 36 -7.62 -3.47 14.91
N ILE A 37 -7.73 -4.64 14.28
CA ILE A 37 -8.59 -4.85 13.10
C ILE A 37 -10.05 -4.58 13.44
N LEU A 38 -10.57 -5.19 14.51
CA LEU A 38 -11.96 -4.99 14.94
C LEU A 38 -12.24 -3.53 15.31
N SER A 39 -11.33 -2.89 16.03
CA SER A 39 -11.45 -1.47 16.39
C SER A 39 -11.49 -0.58 15.16
N GLY A 40 -10.69 -0.87 14.13
CA GLY A 40 -10.70 -0.17 12.85
C GLY A 40 -12.02 -0.34 12.10
N VAL A 41 -12.53 -1.58 12.00
CA VAL A 41 -13.80 -1.88 11.33
C VAL A 41 -14.98 -1.22 12.04
N ILE A 42 -15.06 -1.36 13.37
CA ILE A 42 -16.12 -0.76 14.19
C ILE A 42 -16.07 0.77 14.05
N SER A 43 -14.89 1.38 14.16
CA SER A 43 -14.74 2.83 14.02
C SER A 43 -15.13 3.32 12.63
N GLY A 44 -14.73 2.62 11.57
CA GLY A 44 -15.12 2.95 10.19
C GLY A 44 -16.63 2.83 9.96
N TRP A 45 -17.25 1.78 10.48
CA TRP A 45 -18.70 1.57 10.40
C TRP A 45 -19.47 2.66 11.16
N LEU A 46 -19.06 2.97 12.40
CA LEU A 46 -19.67 4.04 13.21
C LEU A 46 -19.51 5.41 12.55
N TYR A 47 -18.36 5.69 11.93
CA TYR A 47 -18.15 6.92 11.17
C TYR A 47 -19.13 7.04 10.00
N ASN A 48 -19.26 5.99 9.18
CA ASN A 48 -20.20 5.97 8.06
C ASN A 48 -21.65 6.15 8.51
N ARG A 49 -22.00 5.61 9.68
CA ARG A 49 -23.37 5.65 10.22
C ARG A 49 -23.72 6.98 10.90
N TYR A 50 -22.76 7.60 11.60
CA TYR A 50 -23.04 8.68 12.55
C TYR A 50 -22.32 10.01 12.27
N SER A 51 -21.43 10.09 11.29
CA SER A 51 -20.70 11.34 10.96
C SER A 51 -21.60 12.53 10.61
N ASN A 52 -22.84 12.28 10.20
CA ASN A 52 -23.86 13.30 9.89
C ASN A 52 -25.09 13.25 10.82
N ILE A 53 -24.96 12.64 12.01
CA ILE A 53 -26.08 12.55 12.96
C ILE A 53 -26.53 13.95 13.43
N LYS A 54 -27.84 14.16 13.49
CA LYS A 54 -28.45 15.37 14.08
C LYS A 54 -28.98 15.01 15.47
N LEU A 55 -28.49 15.72 16.48
CA LEU A 55 -28.94 15.58 17.87
C LEU A 55 -29.91 16.71 18.24
N PRO A 56 -30.73 16.54 19.28
CA PRO A 56 -31.54 17.62 19.84
C PRO A 56 -30.69 18.85 20.20
N GLU A 57 -31.28 20.04 20.22
CA GLU A 57 -30.55 21.31 20.41
C GLU A 57 -29.65 21.33 21.65
N TYR A 58 -30.10 20.76 22.77
CA TYR A 58 -29.32 20.68 24.01
C TYR A 58 -28.08 19.77 23.92
N LEU A 59 -27.98 18.90 22.90
CA LEU A 59 -26.82 18.05 22.61
C LEU A 59 -26.15 18.39 21.27
N ALA A 60 -26.55 19.47 20.60
CA ALA A 60 -26.09 19.82 19.25
C ALA A 60 -24.55 19.95 19.16
N PHE A 61 -23.89 20.31 20.27
CA PHE A 61 -22.43 20.36 20.37
C PHE A 61 -21.74 19.03 20.03
N PHE A 62 -22.37 17.91 20.39
CA PHE A 62 -21.87 16.57 20.14
C PHE A 62 -22.30 16.00 18.78
N GLY A 63 -23.05 16.75 17.98
CA GLY A 63 -23.58 16.29 16.69
C GLY A 63 -22.52 16.08 15.61
N GLY A 64 -22.92 15.40 14.54
CA GLY A 64 -22.08 15.11 13.38
C GLY A 64 -20.80 14.33 13.75
N ARG A 65 -19.67 14.73 13.17
CA ARG A 65 -18.38 14.00 13.31
C ARG A 65 -17.87 13.92 14.76
N ARG A 66 -18.28 14.83 15.64
CA ARG A 66 -17.90 14.84 17.06
C ARG A 66 -18.57 13.72 17.85
N PHE A 67 -19.69 13.19 17.37
CA PHE A 67 -20.38 12.06 17.97
C PHE A 67 -19.61 10.74 17.76
N VAL A 68 -18.89 10.63 16.65
CA VAL A 68 -18.25 9.38 16.23
C VAL A 68 -17.22 8.89 17.26
N PRO A 69 -16.27 9.72 17.77
CA PRO A 69 -15.36 9.29 18.83
C PRO A 69 -16.05 8.83 20.11
N ILE A 70 -17.20 9.42 20.47
CA ILE A 70 -17.94 9.06 21.70
C ILE A 70 -18.50 7.65 21.58
N VAL A 71 -19.20 7.36 20.49
CA VAL A 71 -19.78 6.03 20.26
C VAL A 71 -18.68 5.00 19.99
N ALA A 72 -17.59 5.38 19.32
CA ALA A 72 -16.43 4.50 19.14
C ALA A 72 -15.77 4.16 20.48
N GLY A 73 -15.65 5.12 21.40
CA GLY A 73 -15.15 4.88 22.75
C GLY A 73 -16.05 3.92 23.54
N LEU A 74 -17.37 4.11 23.49
CA LEU A 74 -18.33 3.19 24.12
C LEU A 74 -18.26 1.78 23.51
N ALA A 75 -18.18 1.69 22.19
CA ALA A 75 -17.99 0.41 21.50
C ALA A 75 -16.66 -0.25 21.88
N GLY A 76 -15.60 0.54 22.10
CA GLY A 76 -14.32 0.07 22.61
C GLY A 76 -14.41 -0.51 24.03
N VAL A 77 -15.19 0.10 24.92
CA VAL A 77 -15.46 -0.45 26.26
C VAL A 77 -16.21 -1.78 26.17
N VAL A 78 -17.24 -1.86 25.34
CA VAL A 78 -17.98 -3.11 25.09
C VAL A 78 -17.04 -4.18 24.52
N LEU A 79 -16.21 -3.81 23.54
CA LEU A 79 -15.22 -4.71 22.95
C LEU A 79 -14.22 -5.22 23.99
N ALA A 80 -13.75 -4.35 24.88
CA ALA A 80 -12.84 -4.72 25.97
C ALA A 80 -13.48 -5.69 26.97
N LEU A 81 -14.76 -5.50 27.31
CA LEU A 81 -15.50 -6.43 28.17
C LEU A 81 -15.69 -7.80 27.48
N LEU A 82 -16.08 -7.80 26.21
CA LEU A 82 -16.24 -9.01 25.42
C LEU A 82 -14.92 -9.77 25.29
N PHE A 83 -13.85 -9.10 24.88
CA PHE A 83 -12.52 -9.72 24.81
C PHE A 83 -12.07 -10.20 26.19
N GLY A 84 -12.22 -9.40 27.24
CA GLY A 84 -11.84 -9.79 28.60
C GLY A 84 -12.53 -11.08 29.07
N PHE A 85 -13.80 -11.28 28.70
CA PHE A 85 -14.57 -12.47 29.08
C PHE A 85 -14.29 -13.68 28.17
N PHE A 86 -14.23 -13.47 26.85
CA PHE A 86 -14.11 -14.55 25.87
C PHE A 86 -12.68 -14.90 25.47
N TRP A 87 -11.67 -14.14 25.93
CA TRP A 87 -10.29 -14.31 25.50
C TRP A 87 -9.79 -15.73 25.67
N THR A 88 -10.01 -16.36 26.83
CA THR A 88 -9.52 -17.73 27.08
C THR A 88 -10.06 -18.74 26.08
N TYR A 89 -11.31 -18.59 25.62
CA TYR A 89 -11.89 -19.46 24.59
C TYR A 89 -11.35 -19.15 23.19
N LEU A 90 -11.14 -17.86 22.89
CA LEU A 90 -10.55 -17.43 21.63
C LEU A 90 -9.09 -17.87 21.51
N GLU A 91 -8.31 -17.72 22.57
CA GLU A 91 -6.92 -18.16 22.67
C GLU A 91 -6.83 -19.68 22.49
N ALA A 92 -7.61 -20.46 23.24
CA ALA A 92 -7.65 -21.92 23.08
C ALA A 92 -8.06 -22.34 21.65
N GLY A 93 -8.99 -21.60 21.02
CA GLY A 93 -9.39 -21.82 19.63
C GLY A 93 -8.28 -21.51 18.62
N VAL A 94 -7.58 -20.38 18.81
CA VAL A 94 -6.44 -19.96 17.97
C VAL A 94 -5.26 -20.91 18.14
N ASP A 95 -4.96 -21.33 19.36
CA ASP A 95 -3.90 -22.29 19.68
C ASP A 95 -4.24 -23.67 19.11
N GLY A 96 -5.49 -24.12 19.22
CA GLY A 96 -5.97 -25.36 18.61
C GLY A 96 -5.88 -25.32 17.08
N LEU A 97 -6.32 -24.21 16.46
CA LEU A 97 -6.18 -24.01 15.01
C LEU A 97 -4.72 -23.94 14.58
N SER A 98 -3.87 -23.23 15.34
CA SER A 98 -2.43 -23.14 15.09
C SER A 98 -1.79 -24.51 15.19
N GLY A 99 -2.13 -25.31 16.20
CA GLY A 99 -1.70 -26.68 16.37
C GLY A 99 -2.11 -27.58 15.20
N LEU A 100 -3.36 -27.46 14.72
CA LEU A 100 -3.84 -28.20 13.54
C LEU A 100 -3.10 -27.80 12.26
N VAL A 101 -2.85 -26.50 12.05
CA VAL A 101 -2.11 -26.01 10.89
C VAL A 101 -0.65 -26.44 10.95
N ILE A 102 0.00 -26.38 12.11
CA ILE A 102 1.37 -26.88 12.29
C ILE A 102 1.41 -28.41 12.08
N ALA A 103 0.46 -29.15 12.64
CA ALA A 103 0.36 -30.61 12.50
C ALA A 103 0.06 -31.05 11.05
N SER A 104 -0.56 -30.18 10.24
CA SER A 104 -0.86 -30.48 8.84
C SER A 104 0.38 -30.51 7.93
N GLY A 105 1.54 -30.06 8.45
CA GLY A 105 2.84 -30.20 7.78
C GLY A 105 2.83 -29.69 6.35
N ASP A 106 3.40 -30.48 5.43
CA ASP A 106 3.49 -30.13 4.01
C ASP A 106 2.11 -29.91 3.35
N VAL A 107 1.07 -30.63 3.80
CA VAL A 107 -0.29 -30.45 3.26
C VAL A 107 -0.81 -29.06 3.63
N GLY A 108 -0.56 -28.59 4.85
CA GLY A 108 -0.89 -27.24 5.29
C GLY A 108 -0.21 -26.17 4.46
N LEU A 109 1.08 -26.33 4.20
CA LEU A 109 1.88 -25.43 3.37
C LEU A 109 1.37 -25.36 1.93
N PHE A 110 1.03 -26.52 1.36
CA PHE A 110 0.44 -26.60 0.02
C PHE A 110 -0.90 -25.84 -0.04
N VAL A 111 -1.82 -26.13 0.88
CA VAL A 111 -3.14 -25.50 0.93
C VAL A 111 -3.02 -24.01 1.18
N TYR A 112 -2.09 -23.59 2.05
CA TYR A 112 -1.80 -22.19 2.28
C TYR A 112 -1.34 -21.48 1.00
N GLY A 113 -0.34 -22.01 0.29
CA GLY A 113 0.15 -21.41 -0.95
C GLY A 113 -0.93 -21.35 -2.04
N LEU A 114 -1.73 -22.42 -2.16
CA LEU A 114 -2.85 -22.51 -3.10
C LEU A 114 -3.93 -21.46 -2.80
N LEU A 115 -4.45 -21.42 -1.56
CA LEU A 115 -5.49 -20.48 -1.15
C LEU A 115 -5.00 -19.04 -1.17
N ASN A 116 -3.75 -18.80 -0.77
CA ASN A 116 -3.14 -17.49 -0.83
C ASN A 116 -3.21 -16.91 -2.25
N ARG A 117 -2.91 -17.73 -3.28
CA ARG A 117 -3.07 -17.29 -4.67
C ARG A 117 -4.53 -17.12 -5.04
N LEU A 118 -5.39 -18.13 -4.84
CA LEU A 118 -6.80 -18.05 -5.25
C LEU A 118 -7.55 -16.84 -4.64
N LEU A 119 -7.19 -16.43 -3.43
CA LEU A 119 -7.80 -15.31 -2.72
C LEU A 119 -7.25 -13.92 -3.11
N ILE A 120 -6.29 -13.84 -4.04
CA ILE A 120 -5.82 -12.55 -4.57
C ILE A 120 -6.94 -11.83 -5.34
N VAL A 121 -7.81 -12.57 -6.03
CA VAL A 121 -8.94 -12.00 -6.80
C VAL A 121 -9.81 -11.08 -5.95
N THR A 122 -10.00 -11.46 -4.68
CA THR A 122 -10.86 -10.76 -3.71
C THR A 122 -10.06 -9.93 -2.71
N GLY A 123 -8.74 -10.00 -2.72
CA GLY A 123 -7.87 -9.42 -1.70
C GLY A 123 -7.90 -10.15 -0.34
N LEU A 124 -8.67 -11.24 -0.22
CA LEU A 124 -8.84 -11.96 1.06
C LEU A 124 -7.59 -12.73 1.50
N HIS A 125 -6.61 -12.89 0.62
CA HIS A 125 -5.30 -13.46 0.96
C HIS A 125 -4.59 -12.68 2.08
N HIS A 126 -4.85 -11.37 2.25
CA HIS A 126 -4.34 -10.61 3.39
C HIS A 126 -4.86 -11.12 4.75
N ILE A 127 -6.09 -11.65 4.80
CA ILE A 127 -6.64 -12.22 6.04
C ILE A 127 -5.87 -13.51 6.38
N LEU A 128 -5.69 -14.37 5.38
CA LEU A 128 -4.92 -15.60 5.52
C LEU A 128 -3.48 -15.31 5.97
N ASN A 129 -2.84 -14.34 5.32
CA ASN A 129 -1.48 -13.90 5.67
C ASN A 129 -1.42 -13.35 7.08
N ASN A 130 -2.39 -12.55 7.52
CA ASN A 130 -2.35 -11.98 8.87
C ASN A 130 -2.35 -13.07 9.94
N VAL A 131 -3.15 -14.11 9.76
CA VAL A 131 -3.18 -15.26 10.67
C VAL A 131 -1.83 -15.97 10.68
N VAL A 132 -1.32 -16.33 9.51
CA VAL A 132 -0.12 -17.17 9.41
C VAL A 132 1.15 -16.40 9.78
N TRP A 133 1.30 -15.16 9.31
CA TRP A 133 2.52 -14.38 9.46
C TRP A 133 2.62 -13.65 10.80
N PHE A 134 1.51 -13.30 11.45
CA PHE A 134 1.56 -12.51 12.69
C PHE A 134 0.92 -13.16 13.92
N ILE A 135 0.13 -14.23 13.76
CA ILE A 135 -0.59 -14.86 14.87
C ILE A 135 -0.09 -16.28 15.15
N LEU A 136 0.18 -17.07 14.11
CA LEU A 136 0.41 -18.51 14.24
C LEU A 136 1.75 -18.89 14.91
N GLY A 137 1.65 -19.63 16.02
CA GLY A 137 2.78 -20.08 16.81
C GLY A 137 3.45 -18.97 17.63
N ASP A 138 4.34 -19.37 18.54
CA ASP A 138 5.02 -18.46 19.45
C ASP A 138 6.49 -18.85 19.60
N PHE A 139 7.37 -17.85 19.57
CA PHE A 139 8.79 -17.99 19.89
C PHE A 139 9.23 -16.82 20.76
N ASN A 140 9.36 -17.07 22.07
CA ASN A 140 9.78 -16.06 23.06
C ASN A 140 8.95 -14.76 23.00
N GLY A 141 7.64 -14.85 22.71
CA GLY A 141 6.74 -13.70 22.59
C GLY A 141 6.64 -13.08 21.19
N ALA A 142 7.41 -13.56 20.21
CA ALA A 142 7.17 -13.26 18.80
C ALA A 142 6.15 -14.26 18.24
N THR A 143 5.02 -13.76 17.75
CA THR A 143 3.92 -14.58 17.21
C THR A 143 3.82 -14.48 15.69
N GLY A 144 3.48 -15.59 15.05
CA GLY A 144 3.37 -15.66 13.59
C GLY A 144 4.70 -15.94 12.88
N ASP A 145 4.62 -16.65 11.75
CA ASP A 145 5.79 -17.17 11.03
C ASP A 145 6.80 -16.07 10.66
N LEU A 146 6.32 -14.88 10.27
CA LEU A 146 7.17 -13.75 9.88
C LEU A 146 7.92 -13.15 11.07
N ASN A 147 7.22 -12.88 12.18
CA ASN A 147 7.86 -12.30 13.35
C ASN A 147 8.80 -13.31 14.02
N ARG A 148 8.41 -14.59 14.07
CA ARG A 148 9.24 -15.68 14.59
C ARG A 148 10.53 -15.83 13.79
N PHE A 149 10.45 -15.81 12.46
CA PHE A 149 11.63 -15.80 11.59
C PHE A 149 12.51 -14.57 11.86
N ALA A 150 11.91 -13.38 11.98
CA ALA A 150 12.65 -12.16 12.27
C ALA A 150 13.37 -12.20 13.63
N ALA A 151 12.78 -12.89 14.62
CA ALA A 151 13.32 -13.16 15.95
C ALA A 151 14.34 -14.31 16.01
N GLY A 152 14.61 -14.99 14.90
CA GLY A 152 15.62 -16.05 14.79
C GLY A 152 15.12 -17.45 15.17
N ASP A 153 13.81 -17.69 15.13
CA ASP A 153 13.24 -19.04 15.31
C ASP A 153 13.69 -19.96 14.15
N PRO A 154 14.47 -21.03 14.42
CA PRO A 154 14.95 -21.94 13.38
C PRO A 154 13.83 -22.78 12.75
N THR A 155 12.63 -22.79 13.33
CA THR A 155 11.46 -23.52 12.82
C THR A 155 10.52 -22.64 11.99
N ALA A 156 10.76 -21.33 11.92
CA ALA A 156 9.92 -20.37 11.21
C ALA A 156 10.42 -20.10 9.77
N GLY A 157 9.56 -19.49 8.96
CA GLY A 157 9.81 -19.11 7.57
C GLY A 157 9.26 -20.12 6.55
N ALA A 158 8.66 -21.23 6.98
CA ALA A 158 8.10 -22.24 6.09
C ALA A 158 6.92 -21.68 5.26
N PHE A 159 6.09 -20.80 5.83
CA PHE A 159 4.97 -20.16 5.14
C PHE A 159 5.39 -18.94 4.30
N MET A 160 6.69 -18.68 4.21
CA MET A 160 7.27 -17.56 3.47
C MET A 160 8.14 -18.05 2.30
N SER A 161 8.95 -19.08 2.54
CA SER A 161 10.02 -19.52 1.64
C SER A 161 9.55 -19.92 0.25
N GLY A 162 8.39 -20.57 0.15
CA GLY A 162 7.83 -21.01 -1.13
C GLY A 162 7.46 -19.88 -2.10
N PHE A 163 7.36 -18.64 -1.62
CA PHE A 163 7.08 -17.51 -2.51
C PHE A 163 8.30 -17.11 -3.35
N PHE A 164 9.54 -17.28 -2.85
CA PHE A 164 10.75 -16.83 -3.55
C PHE A 164 10.95 -17.52 -4.92
N PRO A 165 10.86 -18.87 -5.06
CA PRO A 165 10.97 -19.51 -6.37
C PRO A 165 9.91 -19.03 -7.37
N VAL A 166 8.70 -18.75 -6.89
CA VAL A 166 7.59 -18.28 -7.73
C VAL A 166 7.83 -16.85 -8.19
N MET A 167 8.16 -15.93 -7.28
CA MET A 167 8.23 -14.50 -7.56
C MET A 167 9.51 -14.12 -8.32
N MET A 168 10.63 -14.78 -8.01
CA MET A 168 11.92 -14.48 -8.63
C MET A 168 12.18 -15.26 -9.92
N PHE A 169 11.57 -16.43 -10.11
CA PHE A 169 11.88 -17.28 -11.27
C PHE A 169 10.62 -17.70 -12.02
N GLY A 170 9.60 -18.19 -11.32
CA GLY A 170 8.38 -18.69 -11.93
C GLY A 170 7.63 -17.65 -12.75
N LEU A 171 7.26 -16.53 -12.14
CA LEU A 171 6.51 -15.45 -12.81
C LEU A 171 7.30 -14.74 -13.91
N PRO A 172 8.61 -14.43 -13.75
CA PRO A 172 9.43 -13.99 -14.87
C PRO A 172 9.45 -14.98 -16.04
N ALA A 173 9.53 -16.28 -15.76
CA ALA A 173 9.47 -17.33 -16.78
C ALA A 173 8.08 -17.45 -17.43
N ALA A 174 7.01 -17.24 -16.66
CA ALA A 174 5.65 -17.13 -17.20
C ALA A 174 5.50 -15.93 -18.15
N CYS A 175 6.06 -14.77 -17.80
CA CYS A 175 6.13 -13.61 -18.68
C CYS A 175 6.86 -13.95 -19.99
N LEU A 176 7.97 -14.68 -19.92
CA LEU A 176 8.68 -15.14 -21.12
C LEU A 176 7.83 -16.10 -21.97
N ALA A 177 7.11 -17.02 -21.33
CA ALA A 177 6.20 -17.94 -22.01
C ALA A 177 5.06 -17.19 -22.72
N MET A 178 4.46 -16.19 -22.05
CA MET A 178 3.44 -15.32 -22.64
C MET A 178 3.98 -14.51 -23.82
N LEU A 179 5.20 -13.98 -23.72
CA LEU A 179 5.86 -13.27 -24.82
C LEU A 179 6.10 -14.16 -26.04
N HIS A 180 6.62 -15.37 -25.83
CA HIS A 180 6.89 -16.32 -26.91
C HIS A 180 5.61 -16.85 -27.58
N THR A 181 4.50 -16.88 -26.85
CA THR A 181 3.20 -17.30 -27.37
C THR A 181 2.36 -16.14 -27.90
N ALA A 182 2.75 -14.88 -27.69
CA ALA A 182 2.09 -13.73 -28.30
C ALA A 182 2.23 -13.76 -29.84
N ARG A 183 1.23 -13.17 -30.51
CA ARG A 183 1.21 -13.00 -31.97
C ARG A 183 2.45 -12.20 -32.42
N PRO A 184 3.13 -12.59 -33.52
CA PRO A 184 4.37 -11.95 -33.95
C PRO A 184 4.29 -10.42 -34.02
N GLU A 185 3.16 -9.89 -34.47
CA GLU A 185 2.89 -8.47 -34.68
C GLU A 185 2.76 -7.72 -33.34
N ARG A 186 2.36 -8.41 -32.26
CA ARG A 186 2.14 -7.83 -30.92
C ARG A 186 3.31 -8.02 -29.96
N ARG A 187 4.29 -8.88 -30.29
CA ARG A 187 5.44 -9.19 -29.41
C ARG A 187 6.22 -7.95 -28.99
N LYS A 188 6.40 -6.98 -29.89
CA LYS A 188 7.14 -5.74 -29.57
C LYS A 188 6.40 -4.89 -28.53
N ALA A 189 5.08 -4.75 -28.67
CA ALA A 189 4.25 -3.98 -27.73
C ALA A 189 4.16 -4.66 -26.36
N VAL A 190 3.92 -5.98 -26.36
CA VAL A 190 3.72 -6.76 -25.12
C VAL A 190 5.05 -7.06 -24.42
N GLY A 191 6.16 -7.16 -25.15
CA GLY A 191 7.48 -7.47 -24.60
C GLY A 191 7.98 -6.43 -23.58
N GLY A 192 7.81 -5.14 -23.86
CA GLY A 192 8.18 -4.08 -22.91
C GLY A 192 7.36 -4.14 -21.61
N MET A 193 6.06 -4.37 -21.74
CA MET A 193 5.16 -4.56 -20.60
C MET A 193 5.57 -5.79 -19.77
N LEU A 194 5.61 -6.98 -20.39
CA LEU A 194 5.92 -8.23 -19.68
C LEU A 194 7.32 -8.22 -19.06
N GLY A 195 8.31 -7.60 -19.71
CA GLY A 195 9.65 -7.42 -19.16
C GLY A 195 9.65 -6.54 -17.91
N SER A 196 8.95 -5.40 -17.94
CA SER A 196 8.81 -4.52 -16.77
C SER A 196 8.09 -5.21 -15.60
N LEU A 197 7.02 -5.95 -15.88
CA LEU A 197 6.29 -6.69 -14.86
C LEU A 197 7.15 -7.81 -14.26
N ALA A 198 7.86 -8.58 -15.09
CA ALA A 198 8.79 -9.63 -14.65
C ALA A 198 9.90 -9.06 -13.75
N LEU A 199 10.51 -7.94 -14.15
CA LEU A 199 11.54 -7.27 -13.36
C LEU A 199 11.00 -6.79 -12.01
N THR A 200 9.77 -6.24 -12.00
CA THR A 200 9.12 -5.80 -10.77
C THR A 200 8.89 -6.96 -9.80
N SER A 201 8.34 -8.08 -10.30
CA SER A 201 8.16 -9.31 -9.50
C SER A 201 9.49 -9.84 -8.99
N PHE A 202 10.52 -9.87 -9.82
CA PHE A 202 11.84 -10.35 -9.42
C PHE A 202 12.46 -9.49 -8.32
N LEU A 203 12.45 -8.16 -8.46
CA LEU A 203 13.10 -7.27 -7.51
C LEU A 203 12.32 -7.14 -6.21
N THR A 204 11.01 -6.97 -6.30
CA THR A 204 10.14 -6.55 -5.18
C THR A 204 9.21 -7.63 -4.67
N GLY A 205 9.01 -8.72 -5.42
CA GLY A 205 8.03 -9.75 -5.08
C GLY A 205 6.56 -9.37 -5.34
N VAL A 206 6.29 -8.24 -5.99
CA VAL A 206 4.92 -7.80 -6.35
C VAL A 206 4.45 -8.59 -7.58
N THR A 207 3.37 -9.35 -7.44
CA THR A 207 2.90 -10.32 -8.46
C THR A 207 1.63 -9.89 -9.17
N GLU A 208 0.83 -9.04 -8.53
CA GLU A 208 -0.52 -8.67 -8.94
C GLU A 208 -0.57 -8.11 -10.37
N PRO A 209 0.35 -7.24 -10.82
CA PRO A 209 0.35 -6.77 -12.20
C PRO A 209 0.49 -7.89 -13.24
N ILE A 210 1.27 -8.94 -12.93
CA ILE A 210 1.42 -10.11 -13.82
C ILE A 210 0.16 -10.97 -13.74
N GLU A 211 -0.26 -11.33 -12.53
CA GLU A 211 -1.42 -12.21 -12.30
C GLU A 211 -2.69 -11.60 -12.92
N PHE A 212 -2.92 -10.31 -12.76
CA PHE A 212 -4.07 -9.60 -13.30
C PHE A 212 -4.07 -9.53 -14.83
N SER A 213 -2.90 -9.66 -15.47
CA SER A 213 -2.79 -9.66 -16.92
C SER A 213 -3.36 -10.91 -17.58
N PHE A 214 -3.52 -12.02 -16.85
CA PHE A 214 -4.03 -13.27 -17.41
C PHE A 214 -5.12 -13.95 -16.56
N MET A 215 -5.31 -13.61 -15.29
CA MET A 215 -6.25 -14.35 -14.43
C MET A 215 -7.69 -14.33 -14.94
N PHE A 216 -8.14 -13.23 -15.55
CA PHE A 216 -9.51 -13.09 -16.07
C PHE A 216 -9.63 -13.59 -17.51
N LEU A 217 -8.55 -13.51 -18.30
CA LEU A 217 -8.51 -13.96 -19.69
C LEU A 217 -8.23 -15.47 -19.81
N ALA A 218 -7.55 -16.03 -18.81
CA ALA A 218 -7.07 -17.40 -18.77
C ALA A 218 -7.16 -17.98 -17.33
N PRO A 219 -8.38 -18.19 -16.78
CA PRO A 219 -8.54 -18.68 -15.39
C PRO A 219 -7.86 -20.03 -15.12
N VAL A 220 -7.80 -20.90 -16.12
CA VAL A 220 -7.09 -22.19 -16.03
C VAL A 220 -5.59 -21.98 -15.76
N LEU A 221 -4.98 -21.00 -16.41
CA LEU A 221 -3.56 -20.68 -16.22
C LEU A 221 -3.32 -20.14 -14.80
N TYR A 222 -4.29 -19.42 -14.24
CA TYR A 222 -4.24 -18.94 -12.86
C TYR A 222 -4.41 -20.06 -11.83
N ALA A 223 -5.29 -21.04 -12.08
CA ALA A 223 -5.38 -22.23 -11.25
C ALA A 223 -4.06 -23.02 -11.24
N VAL A 224 -3.41 -23.15 -12.40
CA VAL A 224 -2.08 -23.78 -12.52
C VAL A 224 -1.02 -23.01 -11.72
N HIS A 225 -0.99 -21.67 -11.84
CA HIS A 225 -0.13 -20.80 -11.04
C HIS A 225 -0.35 -20.99 -9.53
N ALA A 226 -1.60 -21.09 -9.10
CA ALA A 226 -1.95 -21.31 -7.69
C ALA A 226 -1.47 -22.67 -7.18
N LEU A 227 -1.65 -23.75 -7.96
CA LEU A 227 -1.15 -25.09 -7.66
C LEU A 227 0.38 -25.12 -7.58
N LEU A 228 1.06 -24.52 -8.55
CA LEU A 228 2.51 -24.39 -8.54
C LEU A 228 2.99 -23.55 -7.35
N THR A 229 2.22 -22.56 -6.89
CA THR A 229 2.61 -21.83 -5.68
C THR A 229 2.53 -22.70 -4.43
N GLY A 230 1.46 -23.51 -4.29
CA GLY A 230 1.35 -24.50 -3.21
C GLY A 230 2.50 -25.52 -3.23
N LEU A 231 2.85 -26.06 -4.41
CA LEU A 231 3.97 -26.99 -4.54
C LEU A 231 5.31 -26.37 -4.16
N SER A 232 5.52 -25.09 -4.48
CA SER A 232 6.74 -24.37 -4.11
C SER A 232 6.93 -24.30 -2.59
N MET A 233 5.83 -24.11 -1.84
CA MET A 233 5.86 -24.13 -0.37
C MET A 233 6.37 -25.47 0.16
N VAL A 234 5.83 -26.56 -0.36
CA VAL A 234 6.23 -27.92 0.03
C VAL A 234 7.69 -28.19 -0.32
N ILE A 235 8.11 -27.87 -1.56
CA ILE A 235 9.47 -28.13 -2.04
C ILE A 235 10.51 -27.40 -1.17
N MET A 236 10.27 -26.12 -0.86
CA MET A 236 11.19 -25.36 -0.03
C MET A 236 11.26 -25.92 1.40
N ASN A 237 10.14 -26.38 1.94
CA ASN A 237 10.09 -27.03 3.25
C ASN A 237 10.82 -28.38 3.27
N LEU A 238 10.61 -29.23 2.27
CA LEU A 238 11.30 -30.53 2.13
C LEU A 238 12.82 -30.39 1.98
N LEU A 239 13.28 -29.30 1.36
CA LEU A 239 14.71 -28.98 1.24
C LEU A 239 15.27 -28.26 2.47
N ASP A 240 14.44 -28.01 3.49
CA ASP A 240 14.75 -27.24 4.70
C ASP A 240 15.36 -25.87 4.37
N VAL A 241 14.78 -25.19 3.37
CA VAL A 241 15.18 -23.83 2.98
C VAL A 241 14.22 -22.85 3.62
N LYS A 242 14.75 -21.99 4.50
CA LYS A 242 13.96 -20.99 5.24
C LYS A 242 14.41 -19.59 4.85
N LEU A 243 13.55 -18.86 4.16
CA LEU A 243 13.73 -17.50 3.69
C LEU A 243 12.61 -16.63 4.23
N GLY A 244 12.96 -15.48 4.79
CA GLY A 244 12.01 -14.48 5.25
C GLY A 244 12.03 -13.21 4.40
N PHE A 245 10.99 -12.41 4.57
CA PHE A 245 10.79 -11.11 3.93
C PHE A 245 10.06 -10.16 4.88
N GLY A 246 10.25 -8.86 4.69
CA GLY A 246 9.50 -7.80 5.37
C GLY A 246 8.38 -7.21 4.51
N PHE A 247 8.51 -7.25 3.19
CA PHE A 247 7.51 -6.75 2.25
C PHE A 247 6.91 -7.86 1.38
N SER A 248 7.73 -8.54 0.57
CA SER A 248 7.32 -9.69 -0.24
C SER A 248 8.54 -10.57 -0.59
N ALA A 249 8.41 -11.63 -1.38
CA ALA A 249 9.52 -12.56 -1.64
C ALA A 249 10.37 -12.18 -2.86
N GLY A 250 10.77 -10.90 -2.95
CA GLY A 250 11.64 -10.37 -4.01
C GLY A 250 13.13 -10.48 -3.71
N LEU A 251 13.97 -10.13 -4.70
CA LEU A 251 15.43 -10.10 -4.55
C LEU A 251 15.87 -9.21 -3.38
N PHE A 252 15.24 -8.06 -3.18
CA PHE A 252 15.62 -7.16 -2.08
C PHE A 252 15.42 -7.83 -0.72
N ASP A 253 14.26 -8.46 -0.50
CA ASP A 253 13.98 -9.19 0.72
C ASP A 253 14.91 -10.40 0.90
N TYR A 254 15.23 -11.11 -0.18
CA TYR A 254 16.19 -12.22 -0.16
C TYR A 254 17.58 -11.78 0.31
N VAL A 255 18.09 -10.66 -0.22
CA VAL A 255 19.39 -10.11 0.15
C VAL A 255 19.38 -9.56 1.58
N LEU A 256 18.34 -8.82 1.95
CA LEU A 256 18.24 -8.20 3.28
C LEU A 256 18.13 -9.24 4.41
N ASN A 257 17.45 -10.36 4.16
CA ASN A 257 17.27 -11.42 5.14
C ASN A 257 18.27 -12.59 5.01
N PHE A 258 19.28 -12.46 4.15
CA PHE A 258 20.20 -13.54 3.80
C PHE A 258 20.92 -14.13 5.03
N ASN A 259 21.33 -13.28 5.98
CA ASN A 259 22.05 -13.72 7.19
C ASN A 259 21.17 -14.45 8.22
N LYS A 260 19.84 -14.34 8.12
CA LYS A 260 18.89 -15.04 8.98
C LYS A 260 18.34 -16.31 8.33
N ALA A 261 18.58 -16.49 7.04
CA ALA A 261 18.03 -17.57 6.27
C ALA A 261 18.73 -18.91 6.54
N THR A 262 17.96 -20.00 6.41
CA THR A 262 18.49 -21.37 6.40
C THR A 262 18.70 -21.81 4.95
N ARG A 263 19.94 -22.19 4.61
CA ARG A 263 20.35 -22.66 3.27
C ARG A 263 19.96 -21.70 2.12
N PRO A 264 20.18 -20.37 2.21
CA PRO A 264 19.67 -19.42 1.24
C PRO A 264 20.14 -19.68 -0.19
N LEU A 265 21.37 -20.15 -0.38
CA LEU A 265 21.94 -20.44 -1.70
C LEU A 265 21.18 -21.52 -2.47
N MET A 266 20.41 -22.40 -1.80
CA MET A 266 19.56 -23.40 -2.47
C MET A 266 18.43 -22.76 -3.28
N LEU A 267 18.08 -21.50 -3.02
CA LEU A 267 17.09 -20.78 -3.82
C LEU A 267 17.49 -20.71 -5.30
N ILE A 268 18.78 -20.57 -5.62
CA ILE A 268 19.23 -20.40 -7.00
C ILE A 268 18.96 -21.66 -7.85
N PRO A 269 19.46 -22.86 -7.50
CA PRO A 269 19.18 -24.06 -8.28
C PRO A 269 17.68 -24.41 -8.27
N VAL A 270 16.99 -24.29 -7.13
CA VAL A 270 15.53 -24.54 -7.05
C VAL A 270 14.78 -23.58 -7.95
N GLY A 271 15.08 -22.29 -7.86
CA GLY A 271 14.48 -21.23 -8.65
C GLY A 271 14.68 -21.43 -10.16
N LEU A 272 15.89 -21.78 -10.60
CA LEU A 272 16.16 -22.05 -12.02
C LEU A 272 15.33 -23.23 -12.56
N VAL A 273 15.27 -24.33 -11.80
CA VAL A 273 14.41 -25.48 -12.14
C VAL A 273 12.95 -25.06 -12.15
N TYR A 274 12.51 -24.28 -11.16
CA TYR A 274 11.13 -23.79 -11.06
C TYR A 274 10.76 -22.87 -12.22
N GLY A 275 11.67 -21.99 -12.63
CA GLY A 275 11.51 -21.14 -13.81
C GLY A 275 11.35 -21.97 -15.09
N ALA A 276 12.16 -23.03 -15.26
CA ALA A 276 12.01 -23.95 -16.39
C ALA A 276 10.64 -24.66 -16.39
N ILE A 277 10.19 -25.13 -15.22
CA ILE A 277 8.86 -25.74 -15.05
C ILE A 277 7.75 -24.72 -15.39
N TYR A 278 7.81 -23.52 -14.83
CA TYR A 278 6.85 -22.46 -15.11
C TYR A 278 6.79 -22.13 -16.60
N TYR A 279 7.95 -21.91 -17.24
CA TYR A 279 8.01 -21.64 -18.68
C TYR A 279 7.38 -22.76 -19.49
N GLY A 280 7.78 -24.01 -19.22
CA GLY A 280 7.30 -25.19 -19.95
C GLY A 280 5.79 -25.39 -19.79
N VAL A 281 5.30 -25.37 -18.54
CA VAL A 281 3.89 -25.56 -18.21
C VAL A 281 3.06 -24.42 -18.78
N PHE A 282 3.42 -23.15 -18.54
CA PHE A 282 2.66 -22.01 -19.05
C PHE A 282 2.58 -22.05 -20.57
N ARG A 283 3.72 -22.23 -21.24
CA ARG A 283 3.76 -22.29 -22.71
C ARG A 283 2.91 -23.43 -23.25
N TRP A 284 2.99 -24.62 -22.64
CA TRP A 284 2.20 -25.77 -23.04
C TRP A 284 0.71 -25.53 -22.85
N VAL A 285 0.28 -25.06 -21.68
CA VAL A 285 -1.13 -24.77 -21.37
C VAL A 285 -1.69 -23.69 -22.30
N ILE A 286 -0.95 -22.61 -22.54
CA ILE A 286 -1.36 -21.52 -23.44
C ILE A 286 -1.60 -22.05 -24.86
N ILE A 287 -0.69 -22.86 -25.39
CA ILE A 287 -0.80 -23.39 -26.75
C ILE A 287 -1.90 -24.47 -26.83
N ARG A 288 -1.94 -25.39 -25.86
CA ARG A 288 -2.83 -26.56 -25.87
C ARG A 288 -4.30 -26.20 -25.76
N PHE A 289 -4.62 -25.10 -25.08
CA PHE A 289 -5.99 -24.64 -24.85
C PHE A 289 -6.31 -23.31 -25.54
N ASP A 290 -5.41 -22.82 -26.41
CA ASP A 290 -5.51 -21.52 -27.08
C ASP A 290 -5.92 -20.35 -26.15
N LEU A 291 -5.24 -20.25 -25.01
CA LEU A 291 -5.58 -19.24 -24.01
C LEU A 291 -5.23 -17.83 -24.51
N LYS A 292 -6.11 -16.86 -24.23
CA LYS A 292 -5.97 -15.46 -24.67
C LYS A 292 -5.12 -14.63 -23.72
N THR A 293 -3.87 -15.05 -23.50
CA THR A 293 -2.90 -14.26 -22.73
C THR A 293 -2.56 -12.94 -23.44
N PRO A 294 -1.94 -11.97 -22.75
CA PRO A 294 -1.56 -10.68 -23.36
C PRO A 294 -0.83 -10.87 -24.70
N GLY A 295 -1.34 -10.23 -25.75
CA GLY A 295 -0.81 -10.37 -27.12
C GLY A 295 -1.36 -11.53 -27.95
N ARG A 296 -2.32 -12.32 -27.43
CA ARG A 296 -3.06 -13.36 -28.18
C ARG A 296 -4.54 -13.03 -28.44
N GLU A 297 -5.00 -11.88 -27.98
CA GLU A 297 -6.37 -11.39 -28.17
C GLU A 297 -6.69 -11.18 -29.67
N PRO A 298 -7.97 -11.30 -30.10
CA PRO A 298 -8.40 -10.98 -31.45
C PRO A 298 -8.12 -9.51 -31.83
N ASP A 299 -8.00 -9.21 -33.12
CA ASP A 299 -7.55 -7.90 -33.63
C ASP A 299 -8.52 -6.75 -33.37
N ASP A 300 -9.78 -7.08 -33.08
CA ASP A 300 -10.81 -6.13 -32.65
C ASP A 300 -10.50 -5.49 -31.28
N ALA A 301 -9.50 -6.02 -30.55
CA ALA A 301 -8.99 -5.45 -29.31
C ALA A 301 -7.84 -4.43 -29.51
N ILE A 302 -7.40 -4.19 -30.74
CA ILE A 302 -6.40 -3.15 -31.05
C ILE A 302 -7.14 -1.85 -31.38
N ALA A 303 -7.21 -0.95 -30.40
CA ALA A 303 -7.29 0.45 -30.74
C ALA A 303 -5.98 0.82 -31.46
N ALA A 304 -6.09 1.31 -32.70
CA ALA A 304 -4.98 1.74 -33.52
C ALA A 304 -4.01 2.64 -32.72
N PRO A 305 -2.69 2.63 -33.00
CA PRO A 305 -1.77 3.57 -32.36
C PRO A 305 -2.29 4.99 -32.60
N VAL A 306 -2.79 5.61 -31.54
CA VAL A 306 -3.29 6.98 -31.59
C VAL A 306 -2.08 7.86 -31.86
N ALA A 307 -2.14 8.64 -32.94
CA ALA A 307 -1.16 9.68 -33.19
C ALA A 307 -1.09 10.58 -31.95
N ARG A 308 0.06 10.56 -31.27
CA ARG A 308 0.28 11.42 -30.11
C ARG A 308 0.25 12.86 -30.57
N SER A 309 -0.61 13.66 -29.93
CA SER A 309 -0.66 15.10 -30.12
C SER A 309 0.65 15.74 -29.67
N ALA A 310 0.95 16.90 -30.26
CA ALA A 310 2.16 17.65 -29.93
C ALA A 310 2.15 18.19 -28.48
N GLY A 311 0.98 18.34 -27.85
CA GLY A 311 0.83 18.76 -26.45
C GLY A 311 0.80 17.61 -25.44
N GLY A 312 1.11 16.38 -25.87
CA GLY A 312 1.38 15.26 -24.97
C GLY A 312 0.14 14.59 -24.37
N ARG A 313 0.37 13.79 -23.33
CA ARG A 313 -0.63 12.84 -22.79
C ARG A 313 -1.93 13.51 -22.32
N GLY A 314 -1.85 14.67 -21.69
CA GLY A 314 -3.04 15.42 -21.25
C GLY A 314 -3.96 15.82 -22.42
N GLU A 315 -3.37 16.32 -23.52
CA GLU A 315 -4.10 16.69 -24.72
C GLU A 315 -4.68 15.46 -25.45
N ASP A 316 -3.94 14.35 -25.49
CA ASP A 316 -4.42 13.09 -26.06
C ASP A 316 -5.68 12.58 -25.35
N PHE A 317 -5.68 12.63 -24.01
CA PHE A 317 -6.85 12.28 -23.19
C PHE A 317 -7.98 13.29 -23.37
N LEU A 318 -7.67 14.58 -23.43
CA LEU A 318 -8.67 15.63 -23.64
C LEU A 318 -9.41 15.45 -24.97
N ILE A 319 -8.69 15.14 -26.05
CA ILE A 319 -9.29 14.84 -27.37
C ILE A 319 -10.18 13.59 -27.27
N ALA A 320 -9.68 12.52 -26.65
CA ALA A 320 -10.44 11.27 -26.49
C ALA A 320 -11.70 11.44 -25.62
N LEU A 321 -11.71 12.42 -24.73
CA LEU A 321 -12.84 12.75 -23.87
C LEU A 321 -13.85 13.71 -24.51
N GLY A 322 -13.67 14.08 -25.79
CA GLY A 322 -14.57 15.00 -26.50
C GLY A 322 -14.21 16.48 -26.35
N GLY A 323 -13.00 16.79 -25.90
CA GLY A 323 -12.47 18.15 -25.75
C GLY A 323 -12.80 18.82 -24.41
N ALA A 324 -12.22 20.01 -24.19
CA ALA A 324 -12.41 20.76 -22.93
C ALA A 324 -13.86 21.16 -22.67
N ALA A 325 -14.63 21.46 -23.72
CA ALA A 325 -16.05 21.80 -23.60
C ALA A 325 -16.90 20.63 -23.08
N ASN A 326 -16.45 19.38 -23.28
CA ASN A 326 -17.18 18.21 -22.82
C ASN A 326 -16.94 17.87 -21.33
N LEU A 327 -15.99 18.54 -20.66
CA LEU A 327 -15.58 18.22 -19.29
C LEU A 327 -15.97 19.34 -18.33
N ALA A 328 -16.96 19.09 -17.48
CA ALA A 328 -17.38 20.01 -16.41
C ALA A 328 -16.46 19.91 -15.19
N SER A 329 -15.97 18.71 -14.85
CA SER A 329 -14.94 18.53 -13.82
C SER A 329 -14.03 17.35 -14.12
N VAL A 330 -12.78 17.47 -13.67
CA VAL A 330 -11.73 16.46 -13.82
C VAL A 330 -11.10 16.21 -12.47
N ASP A 331 -11.51 15.12 -11.83
CA ASP A 331 -10.99 14.65 -10.55
C ASP A 331 -10.33 13.26 -10.72
N ALA A 332 -9.57 12.83 -9.72
CA ALA A 332 -9.01 11.49 -9.67
C ALA A 332 -9.09 10.89 -8.27
N CYS A 333 -9.15 9.58 -8.21
CA CYS A 333 -8.72 8.81 -7.06
C CYS A 333 -7.49 7.97 -7.45
N THR A 334 -6.96 7.17 -6.52
CA THR A 334 -5.69 6.42 -6.70
C THR A 334 -5.58 5.66 -8.02
N THR A 335 -6.69 5.09 -8.53
CA THR A 335 -6.65 4.24 -9.73
C THR A 335 -7.56 4.68 -10.88
N ARG A 336 -8.33 5.76 -10.73
CA ARG A 336 -9.38 6.14 -11.69
C ARG A 336 -9.55 7.65 -11.79
N LEU A 337 -9.80 8.14 -13.00
CA LEU A 337 -10.37 9.47 -13.21
C LEU A 337 -11.86 9.44 -12.86
N ARG A 338 -12.34 10.54 -12.29
CA ARG A 338 -13.74 10.83 -12.02
C ARG A 338 -14.08 12.11 -12.76
N LEU A 339 -14.86 11.96 -13.82
CA LEU A 339 -15.16 13.02 -14.76
C LEU A 339 -16.65 13.32 -14.70
N ILE A 340 -17.02 14.59 -14.71
CA ILE A 340 -18.38 15.03 -15.00
C ILE A 340 -18.37 15.57 -16.43
N ILE A 341 -19.21 14.99 -17.29
CA ILE A 341 -19.31 15.36 -18.70
C ILE A 341 -20.56 16.18 -18.97
N THR A 342 -20.47 17.14 -19.88
CA THR A 342 -21.59 18.03 -20.26
C THR A 342 -22.48 17.39 -21.31
N GLY A 343 -21.95 16.46 -22.11
CA GLY A 343 -22.65 15.81 -23.22
C GLY A 343 -22.52 16.54 -24.55
N GLU A 344 -21.77 17.64 -24.59
CA GLU A 344 -21.52 18.44 -25.80
C GLU A 344 -20.46 17.81 -26.72
N GLY A 345 -19.79 16.73 -26.30
CA GLY A 345 -18.82 15.97 -27.10
C GLY A 345 -18.98 14.45 -26.95
N SER A 346 -18.56 13.70 -27.98
CA SER A 346 -18.50 12.24 -27.92
C SER A 346 -17.22 11.77 -27.21
N VAL A 347 -17.38 10.82 -26.29
CA VAL A 347 -16.25 10.13 -25.65
C VAL A 347 -15.81 8.97 -26.54
N ASP A 348 -14.57 9.02 -27.03
CA ASP A 348 -13.96 8.01 -27.88
C ASP A 348 -13.30 6.92 -27.02
N GLU A 349 -14.12 5.94 -26.62
CA GLU A 349 -13.67 4.79 -25.81
C GLU A 349 -12.58 3.95 -26.48
N PRO A 350 -12.61 3.68 -27.80
CA PRO A 350 -11.49 3.09 -28.51
C PRO A 350 -10.18 3.87 -28.32
N ARG A 351 -10.21 5.19 -28.51
CA ARG A 351 -9.02 6.04 -28.32
C ARG A 351 -8.54 6.04 -26.88
N LEU A 352 -9.45 6.07 -25.90
CA LEU A 352 -9.11 5.92 -24.48
C LEU A 352 -8.39 4.60 -24.20
N LYS A 353 -8.87 3.47 -24.75
CA LYS A 353 -8.19 2.16 -24.61
C LYS A 353 -6.77 2.19 -25.19
N ALA A 354 -6.57 2.81 -26.36
CA ALA A 354 -5.23 2.99 -26.93
C ALA A 354 -4.31 3.85 -26.06
N LEU A 355 -4.85 4.77 -25.26
CA LEU A 355 -4.09 5.58 -24.31
C LEU A 355 -3.74 4.84 -23.00
N GLY A 356 -4.07 3.55 -22.90
CA GLY A 356 -3.74 2.70 -21.75
C GLY A 356 -4.84 2.63 -20.69
N VAL A 357 -6.07 3.04 -21.02
CA VAL A 357 -7.24 2.87 -20.16
C VAL A 357 -7.62 1.40 -20.06
N ARG A 358 -7.69 0.89 -18.83
CA ARG A 358 -8.05 -0.50 -18.52
C ARG A 358 -9.56 -0.73 -18.48
N GLY A 359 -10.35 0.32 -18.34
CA GLY A 359 -11.81 0.25 -18.35
C GLY A 359 -12.47 1.63 -18.25
N VAL A 360 -13.68 1.72 -18.76
CA VAL A 360 -14.54 2.91 -18.70
C VAL A 360 -15.85 2.51 -18.04
N VAL A 361 -16.33 3.29 -17.07
CA VAL A 361 -17.57 3.05 -16.34
C VAL A 361 -18.42 4.31 -16.38
N ARG A 362 -19.71 4.20 -16.68
CA ARG A 362 -20.67 5.31 -16.66
C ARG A 362 -21.71 5.12 -15.56
N PRO A 363 -21.48 5.64 -14.34
CA PRO A 363 -22.45 5.52 -13.25
C PRO A 363 -23.76 6.30 -13.50
N SER A 364 -23.73 7.30 -14.36
CA SER A 364 -24.91 8.06 -14.82
C SER A 364 -24.62 8.69 -16.19
N GLU A 365 -25.62 9.31 -16.83
CA GLU A 365 -25.44 9.96 -18.14
C GLU A 365 -24.37 11.07 -18.14
N ARG A 366 -24.17 11.74 -17.01
CA ARG A 366 -23.19 12.84 -16.87
C ARG A 366 -21.94 12.47 -16.10
N ALA A 367 -21.83 11.25 -15.58
CA ALA A 367 -20.67 10.82 -14.81
C ALA A 367 -19.90 9.73 -15.56
N LEU A 368 -18.59 9.94 -15.75
CA LEU A 368 -17.70 9.03 -16.44
C LEU A 368 -16.50 8.71 -15.53
N GLN A 369 -16.18 7.43 -15.37
CA GLN A 369 -14.98 6.98 -14.69
C GLN A 369 -14.06 6.24 -15.65
N VAL A 370 -12.77 6.56 -15.61
CA VAL A 370 -11.75 5.99 -16.49
C VAL A 370 -10.68 5.33 -15.63
N VAL A 371 -10.48 4.03 -15.78
CA VAL A 371 -9.56 3.23 -14.95
C VAL A 371 -8.17 3.22 -15.57
N LEU A 372 -7.19 3.81 -14.87
CA LEU A 372 -5.81 3.98 -15.35
C LEU A 372 -4.77 3.27 -14.47
N GLY A 373 -5.12 2.97 -13.22
CA GLY A 373 -4.14 2.56 -12.20
C GLY A 373 -3.47 3.77 -11.54
N PRO A 374 -2.31 3.60 -10.89
CA PRO A 374 -1.71 4.57 -9.94
C PRO A 374 -1.38 5.94 -10.54
N ILE A 375 -1.43 6.07 -11.86
CA ILE A 375 -1.14 7.31 -12.60
C ILE A 375 -2.35 8.24 -12.74
N ALA A 376 -3.54 7.87 -12.22
CA ALA A 376 -4.78 8.59 -12.47
C ALA A 376 -4.73 10.07 -12.03
N ASP A 377 -4.11 10.36 -10.88
CA ASP A 377 -3.98 11.73 -10.36
C ASP A 377 -3.05 12.61 -11.22
N GLN A 378 -1.98 12.00 -11.73
CA GLN A 378 -1.07 12.66 -12.67
C GLN A 378 -1.79 12.99 -13.99
N VAL A 379 -2.53 12.04 -14.55
CA VAL A 379 -3.29 12.23 -15.79
C VAL A 379 -4.40 13.28 -15.62
N ALA A 380 -5.10 13.32 -14.48
CA ALA A 380 -6.09 14.37 -14.19
C ALA A 380 -5.45 15.77 -14.19
N SER A 381 -4.24 15.89 -13.64
CA SER A 381 -3.52 17.16 -13.61
C SER A 381 -3.07 17.59 -15.01
N GLU A 382 -2.61 16.65 -15.85
CA GLU A 382 -2.25 16.92 -17.24
C GLU A 382 -3.46 17.32 -18.10
N ILE A 383 -4.61 16.69 -17.92
CA ILE A 383 -5.86 17.06 -18.60
C ILE A 383 -6.27 18.48 -18.20
N ARG A 384 -6.24 18.81 -16.89
CA ARG A 384 -6.55 20.17 -16.42
C ARG A 384 -5.60 21.21 -16.99
N ALA A 385 -4.31 20.89 -17.11
CA ALA A 385 -3.34 21.75 -17.77
C ALA A 385 -3.66 21.96 -19.26
N ALA A 386 -4.02 20.89 -19.98
CA ALA A 386 -4.42 20.96 -21.39
C ALA A 386 -5.73 21.75 -21.60
N MET A 387 -6.66 21.70 -20.64
CA MET A 387 -7.88 22.54 -20.64
C MET A 387 -7.57 24.03 -20.44
N GLY A 388 -6.43 24.36 -19.82
CA GLY A 388 -6.05 25.71 -19.42
C GLY A 388 -5.35 26.57 -20.48
N GLY A 389 -5.00 26.05 -21.66
CA GLY A 389 -4.34 26.91 -22.67
C GLY A 389 -3.93 26.25 -23.99
N ALA A 390 -4.63 26.61 -25.06
CA ALA A 390 -4.06 26.70 -26.40
C ALA A 390 -3.07 27.89 -26.42
N GLY A 391 -1.82 27.66 -26.02
CA GLY A 391 -0.86 28.75 -25.89
C GLY A 391 0.51 28.41 -25.31
N ALA A 392 1.08 27.24 -25.58
CA ALA A 392 2.52 27.01 -25.41
C ALA A 392 2.97 25.76 -26.20
N ARG A 393 3.54 25.96 -27.38
CA ARG A 393 4.20 24.89 -28.14
C ARG A 393 5.65 24.70 -27.67
N THR A 394 5.99 23.43 -27.46
CA THR A 394 7.33 22.79 -27.48
C THR A 394 8.41 23.23 -26.50
N ALA A 395 8.71 22.34 -25.53
CA ALA A 395 10.09 21.97 -25.17
C ALA A 395 10.14 20.51 -24.66
N SER A 396 11.05 19.72 -25.24
CA SER A 396 11.42 18.34 -24.84
C SER A 396 12.12 18.30 -23.47
N PRO A 397 12.24 17.13 -22.82
CA PRO A 397 12.42 17.04 -21.37
C PRO A 397 13.88 17.28 -20.96
N THR A 398 14.06 18.29 -20.12
CA THR A 398 15.28 18.54 -19.32
C THR A 398 14.93 18.13 -17.87
N PRO A 399 15.84 17.46 -17.14
CA PRO A 399 15.51 16.75 -15.90
C PRO A 399 14.92 17.69 -14.86
N VAL A 400 14.00 17.14 -14.07
CA VAL A 400 13.25 17.75 -12.95
C VAL A 400 14.01 18.92 -12.33
N ALA A 401 13.78 20.10 -12.91
CA ALA A 401 14.06 21.35 -12.24
C ALA A 401 12.98 21.51 -11.20
N ALA A 402 13.41 21.87 -9.99
CA ALA A 402 12.59 22.09 -8.84
C ALA A 402 11.27 22.82 -9.19
N THR A 403 10.19 22.38 -8.55
CA THR A 403 8.96 23.14 -8.34
C THR A 403 9.28 24.64 -8.28
N PRO A 404 8.55 25.51 -9.01
CA PRO A 404 8.78 26.94 -8.84
C PRO A 404 8.63 27.24 -7.36
N ALA A 405 9.71 27.75 -6.76
CA ALA A 405 9.66 28.31 -5.44
C ALA A 405 8.48 29.29 -5.46
N VAL A 406 7.44 28.98 -4.68
CA VAL A 406 6.68 30.05 -4.06
C VAL A 406 7.76 30.78 -3.31
N THR A 407 8.24 31.90 -3.85
CA THR A 407 9.10 32.80 -3.09
C THR A 407 8.26 33.17 -1.88
N GLY A 408 8.58 32.60 -0.72
CA GLY A 408 8.09 33.12 0.53
C GLY A 408 8.46 34.60 0.51
N ASP A 409 7.45 35.47 0.57
CA ASP A 409 7.66 36.91 0.51
C ASP A 409 8.73 37.26 1.55
N LYS A 410 9.88 37.79 1.10
CA LYS A 410 11.01 38.11 1.98
C LYS A 410 10.55 39.01 3.13
N ALA A 411 9.62 39.93 2.86
CA ALA A 411 9.03 40.80 3.87
C ALA A 411 8.15 40.05 4.88
N GLN A 412 7.52 38.92 4.48
CA GLN A 412 6.79 38.06 5.39
C GLN A 412 7.74 37.20 6.23
N ALA A 413 8.83 36.69 5.64
CA ALA A 413 9.87 35.95 6.36
C ALA A 413 10.51 36.81 7.46
N GLU A 414 10.89 38.06 7.16
CA GLU A 414 11.47 38.99 8.14
C GLU A 414 10.52 39.26 9.31
N ARG A 415 9.23 39.47 9.02
CA ARG A 415 8.20 39.67 10.04
C ARG A 415 7.95 38.42 10.89
N LEU A 416 8.02 37.23 10.30
CA LEU A 416 7.92 35.96 11.04
C LEU A 416 9.10 35.75 11.98
N VAL A 417 10.33 36.08 11.54
CA VAL A 417 11.52 36.02 12.39
C VAL A 417 11.41 37.03 13.54
N ALA A 418 10.94 38.25 13.29
CA ALA A 418 10.70 39.22 14.35
C ALA A 418 9.69 38.72 15.38
N ALA A 419 8.58 38.12 14.93
CA ALA A 419 7.55 37.55 15.81
C ALA A 419 8.03 36.30 16.59
N LEU A 420 9.09 35.63 16.11
CA LEU A 420 9.76 34.54 16.83
C LEU A 420 10.83 35.03 17.82
N GLY A 421 10.98 36.34 18.03
CA GLY A 421 12.00 36.91 18.93
C GLY A 421 13.32 37.27 18.25
N GLY A 422 13.37 37.30 16.92
CA GLY A 422 14.55 37.62 16.12
C GLY A 422 15.36 36.40 15.70
N SER A 423 16.30 36.58 14.76
CA SER A 423 17.14 35.51 14.19
C SER A 423 17.94 34.76 15.27
N ARG A 424 18.46 35.52 16.24
CA ARG A 424 19.24 34.98 17.37
C ARG A 424 18.41 34.13 18.32
N ASN A 425 17.08 34.26 18.31
CA ASN A 425 16.23 33.44 19.14
C ASN A 425 15.94 32.07 18.51
N ILE A 426 16.20 31.89 17.21
CA ILE A 426 15.92 30.64 16.49
C ILE A 426 17.16 29.74 16.52
N GLU A 427 17.07 28.63 17.25
CA GLU A 427 18.14 27.62 17.33
C GLU A 427 18.07 26.64 16.17
N THR A 428 16.87 26.14 15.84
CA THR A 428 16.65 25.29 14.67
C THR A 428 15.34 25.62 13.96
N LEU A 429 15.37 25.56 12.63
CA LEU A 429 14.21 25.80 11.76
C LEU A 429 13.99 24.62 10.82
N GLY A 430 12.93 23.86 11.08
CA GLY A 430 12.39 22.84 10.19
C GLY A 430 11.01 23.23 9.64
N SER A 431 10.55 22.50 8.64
CA SER A 431 9.20 22.69 8.08
C SER A 431 8.59 21.35 7.69
N CYS A 432 7.26 21.35 7.57
CA CYS A 432 6.53 20.37 6.79
C CYS A 432 5.38 21.07 6.06
N THR A 433 4.65 20.34 5.21
CA THR A 433 3.65 20.87 4.26
C THR A 433 2.59 21.82 4.85
N SER A 434 2.39 21.87 6.18
CA SER A 434 1.42 22.74 6.83
C SER A 434 1.95 23.67 7.92
N ARG A 435 3.20 23.51 8.37
CA ARG A 435 3.72 24.24 9.54
C ARG A 435 5.24 24.37 9.59
N LEU A 436 5.70 25.47 10.18
CA LEU A 436 7.08 25.62 10.64
C LEU A 436 7.26 24.91 11.98
N ARG A 437 8.42 24.30 12.19
CA ARG A 437 8.84 23.71 13.46
C ARG A 437 10.10 24.44 13.89
N VAL A 438 9.97 25.25 14.93
CA VAL A 438 11.03 26.14 15.38
C VAL A 438 11.43 25.74 16.79
N VAL A 439 12.72 25.56 17.03
CA VAL A 439 13.26 25.51 18.39
C VAL A 439 13.83 26.88 18.71
N VAL A 440 13.40 27.46 19.82
CA VAL A 440 13.82 28.79 20.27
C VAL A 440 14.69 28.74 21.53
N LEU A 441 15.55 29.74 21.71
CA LEU A 441 16.38 29.90 22.91
C LEU A 441 15.58 30.48 24.08
N ASP A 442 14.77 31.51 23.81
CA ASP A 442 13.87 32.19 24.74
C ASP A 442 12.41 32.06 24.28
N PRO A 443 11.60 31.19 24.91
CA PRO A 443 10.20 31.02 24.60
C PRO A 443 9.30 32.21 24.95
N LEU A 444 9.77 33.14 25.80
CA LEU A 444 9.02 34.33 26.21
C LEU A 444 9.15 35.47 25.19
N ALA A 445 10.21 35.47 24.38
CA ALA A 445 10.42 36.43 23.31
C ALA A 445 9.52 36.20 22.07
N VAL A 446 8.70 35.13 22.06
CA VAL A 446 7.83 34.77 20.94
C VAL A 446 6.46 35.42 21.07
N ASP A 447 6.10 36.24 20.09
CA ASP A 447 4.81 36.94 20.01
C ASP A 447 3.80 36.13 19.18
N GLU A 448 2.95 35.38 19.88
CA GLU A 448 1.89 34.58 19.24
C GLU A 448 0.81 35.43 18.56
N THR A 449 0.59 36.66 19.03
CA THR A 449 -0.41 37.57 18.45
C THR A 449 0.10 38.09 17.12
N ALA A 450 1.36 38.48 17.06
CA ALA A 450 2.03 38.83 15.82
C ALA A 450 2.05 37.66 14.82
N LEU A 451 2.39 36.44 15.26
CA LEU A 451 2.36 35.25 14.39
C LEU A 451 0.98 35.01 13.76
N LYS A 452 -0.11 35.14 14.53
CA LYS A 452 -1.48 35.01 14.00
C LYS A 452 -1.82 36.11 13.00
N SER A 453 -1.39 37.35 13.25
CA SER A 453 -1.58 38.48 12.32
C SER A 453 -0.83 38.29 10.99
N LEU A 454 0.25 37.52 11.00
CA LEU A 454 1.07 37.17 9.82
C LEU A 454 0.57 35.93 9.06
N GLY A 455 -0.62 35.42 9.40
CA GLY A 455 -1.27 34.31 8.70
C GLY A 455 -1.16 32.95 9.38
N ALA A 456 -0.63 32.88 10.61
CA ALA A 456 -0.65 31.64 11.38
C ALA A 456 -2.09 31.27 11.77
N ARG A 457 -2.56 30.12 11.29
CA ARG A 457 -3.85 29.54 11.64
C ARG A 457 -3.86 28.95 13.05
N GLY A 458 -2.67 28.72 13.61
CA GLY A 458 -2.46 28.26 14.97
C GLY A 458 -0.99 28.26 15.34
N VAL A 459 -0.71 28.48 16.63
CA VAL A 459 0.63 28.33 17.22
C VAL A 459 0.50 27.29 18.33
N ALA A 460 1.34 26.25 18.29
CA ALA A 460 1.33 25.18 19.28
C ALA A 460 2.71 25.06 19.92
N ARG A 461 2.77 25.14 21.26
CA ARG A 461 3.98 24.90 22.04
C ARG A 461 4.09 23.41 22.34
N ILE A 462 5.18 22.79 21.92
CA ILE A 462 5.47 21.37 22.12
C ILE A 462 6.67 21.27 23.07
N GLY A 463 6.40 21.17 24.37
CA GLY A 463 7.45 21.31 25.38
C GLY A 463 7.88 22.77 25.59
N GLU A 464 9.01 22.99 26.26
CA GLU A 464 9.41 24.33 26.71
C GLU A 464 9.95 25.22 25.59
N ARG A 465 10.66 24.64 24.61
CA ARG A 465 11.43 25.39 23.60
C ARG A 465 11.01 25.16 22.16
N THR A 466 10.06 24.25 21.89
CA THR A 466 9.63 23.95 20.51
C THR A 466 8.27 24.58 20.22
N ILE A 467 8.20 25.31 19.10
CA ILE A 467 7.02 26.05 18.67
C ILE A 467 6.67 25.63 17.24
N HIS A 468 5.43 25.22 17.05
CA HIS A 468 4.87 24.91 15.75
C HIS A 468 3.98 26.05 15.28
N VAL A 469 4.32 26.66 14.15
CA VAL A 469 3.54 27.75 13.53
C VAL A 469 2.82 27.21 12.30
N VAL A 470 1.49 27.11 12.36
CA VAL A 470 0.66 26.50 11.30
C VAL A 470 0.31 27.54 10.23
N LEU A 471 1.00 27.48 9.10
CA LEU A 471 0.86 28.44 7.98
C LEU A 471 0.17 27.82 6.75
N GLY A 472 -0.14 26.52 6.78
CA GLY A 472 -0.69 25.80 5.63
C GLY A 472 0.37 25.56 4.54
N PRO A 473 -0.03 25.47 3.25
CA PRO A 473 0.85 25.01 2.17
C PRO A 473 2.06 25.92 1.89
N GLN A 474 2.11 27.12 2.46
CA GLN A 474 3.21 28.08 2.31
C GLN A 474 4.35 27.87 3.32
N ALA A 475 4.21 26.92 4.26
CA ALA A 475 5.18 26.73 5.34
C ALA A 475 6.60 26.39 4.84
N ASP A 476 6.73 25.49 3.85
CA ASP A 476 8.04 25.11 3.32
C ASP A 476 8.72 26.28 2.57
N ALA A 477 7.94 27.03 1.79
CA ALA A 477 8.41 28.23 1.08
C ALA A 477 8.91 29.33 2.04
N LEU A 478 8.19 29.57 3.13
CA LEU A 478 8.58 30.55 4.15
C LEU A 478 9.78 30.08 4.96
N ALA A 479 9.96 28.77 5.19
CA ALA A 479 11.14 28.24 5.85
C ALA A 479 12.41 28.51 5.03
N GLU A 480 12.36 28.27 3.73
CA GLU A 480 13.48 28.59 2.82
C GLU A 480 13.75 30.09 2.76
N ALA A 481 12.69 30.92 2.69
CA ALA A 481 12.85 32.37 2.72
C ALA A 481 13.53 32.87 4.01
N ILE A 482 13.20 32.27 5.17
CA ILE A 482 13.85 32.60 6.45
C ILE A 482 15.32 32.18 6.45
N ARG A 483 15.68 31.02 5.87
CA ARG A 483 17.08 30.56 5.78
C ARG A 483 17.96 31.47 4.92
N LEU A 484 17.35 32.20 3.98
CA LEU A 484 18.04 33.15 3.11
C LEU A 484 18.17 34.56 3.72
N LEU A 485 17.64 34.79 4.92
CA LEU A 485 17.83 36.06 5.63
C LEU A 485 19.24 36.14 6.24
N PRO A 486 19.89 37.31 6.23
CA PRO A 486 21.14 37.50 6.94
C PRO A 486 20.93 37.31 8.45
N ALA A 487 21.84 36.55 9.07
CA ALA A 487 21.77 36.15 10.49
C ALA A 487 21.86 37.33 11.47
#